data_AF-A0A0Q6A213-F1
#
_entry.id   AF-A0A0Q6A213-F1
#
_cell.length_a   1.000
_cell.length_b   1.000
_cell.length_c   1.000
_cell.angle_alpha   90.00
_cell.angle_beta   90.00
_cell.angle_gamma   90.00
#
_symmetry.space_group_name_H-M   'P 1'
#
loop_
_entity.id
_entity.type
_entity.pdbx_description
1 polymer ?
#
loop_
_entity_poly.entity_id
_entity_poly.type
_entity_poly.pdbx_seq_one_letter_code
_entity_poly.pdbx_strand_id
1 'polypeptide(L)'
;MIANIQKIQNQTSDKKLTGRLYNIKPVTHDENFVFSIGIFCVDLNAQPMVCGLISINECREFNSDKELAFDAIENGLMSNYMKSSLISLTVILSEAKLLHDAKMLSNNEFVSMFLTVRSKFQQKFRTLRNSYMKHLAETNRINKNSLNRLRADLAALTIEN
;
A
#
# COMPACT_ATOMS: atom_id res chain seq x y z
N MET A 1 -14.14 -31.57 11.03
CA MET A 1 -13.68 -30.16 11.02
C MET A 1 -12.20 -29.96 10.69
N ILE A 2 -11.41 -31.02 10.38
CA ILE A 2 -9.97 -30.87 10.04
C ILE A 2 -9.71 -30.81 8.52
N ALA A 3 -10.65 -31.29 7.69
CA ALA A 3 -10.52 -31.32 6.23
C ALA A 3 -10.66 -29.96 5.51
N ASN A 4 -11.14 -28.91 6.19
CA ASN A 4 -11.36 -27.60 5.57
C ASN A 4 -10.17 -26.65 5.70
N ILE A 5 -9.20 -26.92 6.58
CA ILE A 5 -8.00 -26.07 6.73
C ILE A 5 -6.96 -26.41 5.65
N GLN A 6 -6.84 -27.68 5.25
CA GLN A 6 -5.99 -28.10 4.14
C GLN A 6 -6.49 -27.61 2.77
N LYS A 7 -7.80 -27.38 2.62
CA LYS A 7 -8.38 -26.87 1.36
C LYS A 7 -8.04 -25.41 1.07
N ILE A 8 -7.78 -24.60 2.10
CA ILE A 8 -7.38 -23.19 1.94
C ILE A 8 -5.89 -23.09 1.59
N GLN A 9 -5.04 -23.98 2.10
CA GLN A 9 -3.62 -24.03 1.71
C GLN A 9 -3.41 -24.55 0.28
N ASN A 10 -4.29 -25.42 -0.22
CA ASN A 10 -4.21 -25.98 -1.58
C ASN A 10 -4.90 -25.14 -2.67
N GLN A 11 -5.53 -23.99 -2.36
CA GLN A 11 -6.14 -23.12 -3.38
C GLN A 11 -5.23 -21.96 -3.81
N THR A 12 -4.12 -21.74 -3.13
CA THR A 12 -3.10 -20.75 -3.53
C THR A 12 -2.10 -21.27 -4.56
N SER A 13 -2.17 -22.55 -4.96
CA SER A 13 -1.12 -23.21 -5.76
C SER A 13 -1.13 -22.90 -7.26
N ASP A 14 -2.20 -22.31 -7.82
CA ASP A 14 -2.33 -22.16 -9.29
C ASP A 14 -2.39 -20.72 -9.83
N LYS A 15 -2.45 -19.71 -8.96
CA LYS A 15 -2.49 -18.32 -9.42
C LYS A 15 -1.09 -17.76 -9.59
N LYS A 16 -0.56 -17.85 -10.81
CA LYS A 16 0.72 -17.26 -11.19
C LYS A 16 0.59 -15.74 -11.27
N LEU A 17 1.55 -15.02 -10.67
CA LEU A 17 1.73 -13.58 -10.91
C LEU A 17 2.29 -13.42 -12.33
N THR A 18 1.39 -13.29 -13.30
CA THR A 18 1.70 -13.38 -14.75
C THR A 18 1.87 -12.02 -15.42
N GLY A 19 1.63 -10.93 -14.70
CA GLY A 19 1.80 -9.58 -15.20
C GLY A 19 3.26 -9.20 -15.39
N ARG A 20 3.55 -8.37 -16.41
CA ARG A 20 4.88 -7.78 -16.58
C ARG A 20 5.08 -6.72 -15.48
N LEU A 21 5.92 -7.04 -14.51
CA LEU A 21 6.28 -6.19 -13.36
C LEU A 21 7.32 -5.14 -13.77
N TYR A 22 6.94 -4.17 -14.59
CA TYR A 22 7.85 -3.18 -15.16
C TYR A 22 8.40 -2.17 -14.14
N ASN A 23 7.61 -1.86 -13.12
CA ASN A 23 7.88 -0.82 -12.12
C ASN A 23 8.58 -1.37 -10.87
N ILE A 24 8.73 -2.69 -10.76
CA ILE A 24 9.47 -3.33 -9.66
C ILE A 24 10.96 -3.19 -9.94
N LYS A 25 11.51 -2.05 -9.51
CA LYS A 25 12.93 -1.68 -9.56
C LYS A 25 13.36 -1.04 -8.24
N PRO A 26 14.64 -1.09 -7.87
CA PRO A 26 15.13 -0.45 -6.65
C PRO A 26 14.88 1.05 -6.71
N VAL A 27 14.31 1.61 -5.64
CA VAL A 27 14.16 3.06 -5.45
C VAL A 27 15.38 3.57 -4.68
N THR A 28 15.92 4.72 -5.07
CA THR A 28 17.09 5.31 -4.40
C THR A 28 16.69 6.39 -3.39
N HIS A 29 17.68 6.96 -2.69
CA HIS A 29 17.46 8.02 -1.69
C HIS A 29 17.20 9.42 -2.28
N ASP A 30 17.11 9.54 -3.61
CA ASP A 30 17.03 10.81 -4.37
C ASP A 30 15.83 11.72 -4.03
N GLU A 31 15.85 12.92 -4.63
CA GLU A 31 14.83 13.97 -4.50
C GLU A 31 13.46 13.54 -5.04
N ASN A 32 13.40 12.53 -5.91
CA ASN A 32 12.17 12.01 -6.50
C ASN A 32 11.59 10.81 -5.74
N PHE A 33 11.99 10.60 -4.49
CA PHE A 33 11.58 9.46 -3.67
C PHE A 33 10.08 9.15 -3.70
N VAL A 34 9.21 10.17 -3.49
CA VAL A 34 7.75 9.97 -3.44
C VAL A 34 7.21 9.49 -4.78
N PHE A 35 7.65 10.11 -5.87
CA PHE A 35 7.29 9.71 -7.22
C PHE A 35 7.75 8.27 -7.50
N SER A 36 9.00 7.95 -7.20
CA SER A 36 9.58 6.62 -7.40
C SER A 36 8.86 5.52 -6.61
N ILE A 37 8.51 5.78 -5.34
CA ILE A 37 7.67 4.87 -4.55
C ILE A 37 6.25 4.77 -5.15
N GLY A 38 5.68 5.88 -5.61
CA GLY A 38 4.38 5.90 -6.29
C GLY A 38 4.33 4.97 -7.49
N ILE A 39 5.34 5.05 -8.37
CA ILE A 39 5.49 4.19 -9.54
C ILE A 39 5.69 2.74 -9.13
N PHE A 40 6.57 2.47 -8.16
CA PHE A 40 6.79 1.11 -7.64
C PHE A 40 5.48 0.47 -7.12
N CYS A 41 4.66 1.25 -6.42
CA CYS A 41 3.40 0.79 -5.86
C CYS A 41 2.32 0.45 -6.89
N VAL A 42 2.43 0.94 -8.14
CA VAL A 42 1.48 0.59 -9.21
C VAL A 42 1.46 -0.92 -9.42
N ASP A 43 2.63 -1.51 -9.66
CA ASP A 43 2.71 -2.97 -9.87
C ASP A 43 2.53 -3.74 -8.56
N LEU A 44 3.06 -3.22 -7.44
CA LEU A 44 2.94 -3.85 -6.13
C LEU A 44 1.48 -4.10 -5.72
N ASN A 45 0.57 -3.22 -6.13
CA ASN A 45 -0.83 -3.31 -5.73
C ASN A 45 -1.75 -3.82 -6.85
N ALA A 46 -1.58 -3.35 -8.10
CA ALA A 46 -2.48 -3.72 -9.19
C ALA A 46 -2.28 -5.18 -9.65
N GLN A 47 -1.03 -5.67 -9.69
CA GLN A 47 -0.72 -6.97 -10.29
C GLN A 47 -1.28 -8.14 -9.47
N PRO A 48 -1.16 -8.16 -8.12
CA PRO A 48 -1.82 -9.18 -7.31
C PRO A 48 -3.34 -9.17 -7.47
N MET A 49 -3.96 -7.99 -7.65
CA MET A 49 -5.41 -7.89 -7.84
C MET A 49 -5.80 -8.49 -9.20
N VAL A 50 -5.12 -8.12 -10.28
CA VAL A 50 -5.36 -8.66 -11.64
C VAL A 50 -5.18 -10.18 -11.67
N CYS A 51 -4.21 -10.70 -10.93
CA CYS A 51 -3.97 -12.14 -10.83
C CYS A 51 -4.90 -12.85 -9.83
N GLY A 52 -5.82 -12.13 -9.17
CA GLY A 52 -6.76 -12.68 -8.19
C GLY A 52 -6.10 -13.22 -6.91
N LEU A 53 -4.92 -12.71 -6.56
CA LEU A 53 -4.19 -13.00 -5.32
C LEU A 53 -4.68 -12.15 -4.15
N ILE A 54 -5.29 -11.01 -4.43
CA ILE A 54 -5.97 -10.13 -3.46
C ILE A 54 -7.34 -9.71 -4.01
N SER A 55 -8.23 -9.31 -3.12
CA SER A 55 -9.53 -8.73 -3.50
C SER A 55 -9.42 -7.28 -3.99
N ILE A 56 -10.46 -6.82 -4.68
CA ILE A 56 -10.60 -5.40 -5.07
C ILE A 56 -10.64 -4.48 -3.85
N ASN A 57 -11.21 -4.93 -2.73
CA ASN A 57 -11.29 -4.14 -1.50
C ASN A 57 -9.90 -3.96 -0.88
N GLU A 58 -9.10 -5.03 -0.80
CA GLU A 58 -7.71 -4.94 -0.33
C GLU A 58 -6.85 -4.03 -1.21
N CYS A 59 -7.11 -4.01 -2.53
CA CYS A 59 -6.45 -3.10 -3.46
C CYS A 59 -6.82 -1.63 -3.18
N ARG A 60 -8.12 -1.35 -2.97
CA ARG A 60 -8.62 0.00 -2.63
C ARG A 60 -8.11 0.49 -1.29
N GLU A 61 -8.11 -0.35 -0.26
CA GLU A 61 -7.58 -0.01 1.05
C GLU A 61 -6.09 0.37 0.98
N PHE A 62 -5.30 -0.40 0.23
CA PHE A 62 -3.89 -0.09 0.02
C PHE A 62 -3.72 1.29 -0.65
N ASN A 63 -4.52 1.60 -1.69
CA ASN A 63 -4.44 2.89 -2.37
C ASN A 63 -4.84 4.06 -1.46
N SER A 64 -5.89 3.90 -0.66
CA SER A 64 -6.32 4.91 0.31
C SER A 64 -5.26 5.14 1.40
N ASP A 65 -4.67 4.07 1.93
CA ASP A 65 -3.56 4.18 2.89
C ASP A 65 -2.33 4.86 2.24
N LYS A 66 -2.02 4.55 0.97
CA LYS A 66 -0.92 5.14 0.19
C LYS A 66 -1.10 6.64 -0.03
N GLU A 67 -2.29 7.08 -0.44
CA GLU A 67 -2.59 8.50 -0.70
C GLU A 67 -2.34 9.35 0.55
N LEU A 68 -2.96 8.98 1.68
CA LEU A 68 -2.76 9.69 2.95
C LEU A 68 -1.33 9.57 3.48
N ALA A 69 -0.62 8.48 3.17
CA ALA A 69 0.80 8.37 3.50
C ALA A 69 1.67 9.33 2.68
N PHE A 70 1.31 9.63 1.43
CA PHE A 70 2.05 10.59 0.61
C PHE A 70 1.83 12.01 1.12
N ASP A 71 0.60 12.38 1.48
CA ASP A 71 0.33 13.65 2.16
C ASP A 71 1.16 13.76 3.46
N ALA A 72 1.29 12.68 4.21
CA ALA A 72 2.13 12.64 5.41
C ALA A 72 3.60 12.94 5.10
N ILE A 73 4.13 12.40 4.00
CA ILE A 73 5.51 12.61 3.58
C ILE A 73 5.73 14.06 3.15
N GLU A 74 4.80 14.63 2.38
CA GLU A 74 4.86 16.03 1.94
C GLU A 74 4.82 17.01 3.13
N ASN A 75 4.12 16.64 4.21
CA ASN A 75 4.09 17.39 5.46
C ASN A 75 5.26 17.08 6.41
N GLY A 76 6.30 16.37 5.94
CA GLY A 76 7.51 16.09 6.72
C GLY A 76 7.30 15.12 7.89
N LEU A 77 6.23 14.33 7.90
CA LEU A 77 5.89 13.41 9.00
C LEU A 77 6.57 12.04 8.88
N MET A 78 7.41 11.83 7.86
CA MET A 78 8.15 10.60 7.64
C MET A 78 9.56 10.68 8.24
N SER A 79 9.90 9.70 9.07
CA SER A 79 11.27 9.56 9.59
C SER A 79 12.23 8.99 8.54
N ASN A 80 13.52 9.32 8.68
CA ASN A 80 14.58 8.73 7.85
C ASN A 80 14.61 7.19 7.93
N TYR A 81 14.34 6.62 9.12
CA TYR A 81 14.21 5.17 9.28
C TYR A 81 13.08 4.59 8.42
N MET A 82 11.92 5.25 8.37
CA MET A 82 10.80 4.81 7.54
C MET A 82 11.16 4.90 6.05
N LYS A 83 11.81 6.00 5.62
CA LYS A 83 12.30 6.19 4.25
C LYS A 83 13.24 5.05 3.85
N SER A 84 14.29 4.82 4.64
CA SER A 84 15.26 3.74 4.39
C SER A 84 14.58 2.38 4.35
N SER A 85 13.62 2.12 5.24
CA SER A 85 12.92 0.84 5.27
C SER A 85 12.00 0.62 4.07
N LEU A 86 11.35 1.66 3.53
CA LEU A 86 10.61 1.57 2.26
C LEU A 86 11.57 1.26 1.10
N ILE A 87 12.72 1.94 1.05
CA ILE A 87 13.77 1.68 0.06
C ILE A 87 14.23 0.23 0.12
N SER A 88 14.56 -0.30 1.31
CA SER A 88 14.97 -1.70 1.45
C SER A 88 13.91 -2.68 0.93
N LEU A 89 12.62 -2.41 1.15
CA LEU A 89 11.56 -3.25 0.59
C LEU A 89 11.53 -3.23 -0.94
N THR A 90 11.83 -2.08 -1.57
CA THR A 90 11.93 -2.01 -3.05
C THR A 90 13.11 -2.82 -3.56
N VAL A 91 14.26 -2.78 -2.87
CA VAL A 91 15.45 -3.55 -3.22
C VAL A 91 15.15 -5.04 -3.14
N ILE A 92 14.63 -5.51 -1.99
CA ILE A 92 14.31 -6.93 -1.76
C ILE A 92 13.40 -7.48 -2.86
N LEU A 93 12.32 -6.78 -3.20
CA LEU A 93 11.39 -7.29 -4.21
C LEU A 93 11.96 -7.25 -5.63
N SER A 94 12.82 -6.26 -5.92
CA SER A 94 13.51 -6.17 -7.21
C SER A 94 14.51 -7.30 -7.39
N GLU A 95 15.28 -7.63 -6.35
CA GLU A 95 16.18 -8.78 -6.34
C GLU A 95 15.40 -10.10 -6.48
N ALA A 96 14.32 -10.26 -5.72
CA ALA A 96 13.45 -11.44 -5.82
C ALA A 96 12.89 -11.62 -7.24
N LYS A 97 12.50 -10.52 -7.90
CA LYS A 97 12.07 -10.53 -9.30
C LYS A 97 13.18 -11.00 -10.24
N LEU A 98 14.40 -10.47 -10.10
CA LEU A 98 15.54 -10.89 -10.93
C LEU A 98 15.85 -12.38 -10.76
N LEU A 99 15.84 -12.88 -9.53
CA LEU A 99 16.06 -14.30 -9.23
C LEU A 99 14.96 -15.19 -9.81
N HIS A 100 13.71 -14.74 -9.76
CA HIS A 100 12.59 -15.44 -10.39
C HIS A 100 12.71 -15.48 -11.92
N ASP A 101 13.09 -14.36 -12.54
CA ASP A 101 13.29 -14.27 -14.00
C ASP A 101 14.46 -15.18 -14.46
N ALA A 102 15.51 -15.28 -13.65
CA ALA A 102 16.64 -16.20 -13.83
C ALA A 102 16.33 -17.67 -13.49
N LYS A 103 15.08 -18.01 -13.14
CA LYS A 103 14.64 -19.36 -12.73
C LYS A 103 15.33 -19.92 -11.48
N MET A 104 15.91 -19.05 -10.66
CA MET A 104 16.55 -19.41 -9.39
C MET A 104 15.59 -19.38 -8.19
N LEU A 105 14.44 -18.71 -8.35
CA LEU A 105 13.36 -18.66 -7.35
C LEU A 105 12.10 -19.28 -7.95
N SER A 106 11.47 -20.23 -7.24
CA SER A 106 10.22 -20.80 -7.72
C SER A 106 9.10 -19.75 -7.74
N ASN A 107 8.09 -19.96 -8.58
CA ASN A 107 6.93 -19.06 -8.63
C ASN A 107 6.25 -18.92 -7.26
N ASN A 108 6.14 -20.00 -6.50
CA ASN A 108 5.45 -19.97 -5.20
C ASN A 108 6.24 -19.17 -4.17
N GLU A 109 7.57 -19.34 -4.13
CA GLU A 109 8.45 -18.53 -3.28
C GLU A 109 8.38 -17.05 -3.68
N PHE A 110 8.42 -16.74 -4.98
CA PHE A 110 8.32 -15.38 -5.47
C PHE A 110 6.99 -14.72 -5.07
N VAL A 111 5.85 -15.40 -5.29
CA VAL A 111 4.52 -14.90 -4.90
C VAL A 111 4.46 -14.64 -3.39
N SER A 112 5.01 -15.54 -2.57
CA SER A 112 5.06 -15.37 -1.12
C SER A 112 5.88 -14.13 -0.70
N MET A 113 7.06 -13.94 -1.29
CA MET A 113 7.89 -12.76 -1.05
C MET A 113 7.18 -11.47 -1.50
N PHE A 114 6.53 -11.50 -2.67
CA PHE A 114 5.79 -10.37 -3.23
C PHE A 114 4.68 -9.91 -2.29
N LEU A 115 3.82 -10.83 -1.84
CA LEU A 115 2.71 -10.52 -0.94
C LEU A 115 3.20 -10.07 0.44
N THR A 116 4.32 -10.63 0.91
CA THR A 116 4.97 -10.19 2.15
C THR A 116 5.44 -8.75 2.05
N VAL A 117 6.14 -8.39 0.97
CA VAL A 117 6.60 -7.02 0.72
C VAL A 117 5.41 -6.06 0.60
N ARG A 118 4.36 -6.43 -0.14
CA ARG A 118 3.12 -5.63 -0.24
C ARG A 118 2.51 -5.36 1.14
N SER A 119 2.38 -6.38 1.97
CA SER A 119 1.86 -6.26 3.34
C SER A 119 2.71 -5.31 4.18
N LYS A 120 4.05 -5.39 4.08
CA LYS A 120 4.97 -4.47 4.78
C LYS A 120 4.85 -3.03 4.29
N PHE A 121 4.67 -2.80 2.99
CA PHE A 121 4.34 -1.47 2.47
C PHE A 121 3.04 -0.94 3.07
N GLN A 122 1.98 -1.75 3.08
CA GLN A 122 0.69 -1.35 3.64
C GLN A 122 0.79 -0.99 5.13
N GLN A 123 1.52 -1.78 5.92
CA GLN A 123 1.76 -1.49 7.34
C GLN A 123 2.41 -0.12 7.53
N LYS A 124 3.43 0.20 6.71
CA LYS A 124 4.13 1.50 6.76
C LYS A 124 3.23 2.66 6.34
N PHE A 125 2.43 2.47 5.30
CA PHE A 125 1.46 3.47 4.88
C PHE A 125 0.39 3.73 5.94
N ARG A 126 -0.11 2.70 6.61
CA ARG A 126 -1.03 2.87 7.77
C ARG A 126 -0.38 3.67 8.90
N THR A 127 0.89 3.44 9.20
CA THR A 127 1.61 4.25 10.19
C THR A 127 1.67 5.72 9.78
N LEU A 128 2.04 6.02 8.54
CA LEU A 128 2.12 7.39 8.02
C LEU A 128 0.74 8.07 7.96
N ARG A 129 -0.27 7.35 7.46
CA ARG A 129 -1.67 7.78 7.50
C ARG A 129 -2.10 8.18 8.90
N ASN A 130 -1.81 7.36 9.91
CA ASN A 130 -2.18 7.67 11.29
C ASN A 130 -1.47 8.92 11.81
N SER A 131 -0.18 9.09 11.49
CA SER A 131 0.56 10.32 11.81
C SER A 131 -0.08 11.54 11.16
N TYR A 132 -0.49 11.44 9.89
CA TYR A 132 -1.15 12.52 9.17
C TYR A 132 -2.53 12.85 9.74
N MET A 133 -3.35 11.84 10.03
CA MET A 133 -4.66 12.06 10.67
C MET A 133 -4.52 12.75 12.04
N LYS A 134 -3.49 12.39 12.82
CA LYS A 134 -3.19 13.07 14.08
C LYS A 134 -2.78 14.52 13.84
N HIS A 135 -1.88 14.75 12.89
CA HIS A 135 -1.46 16.10 12.50
C HIS A 135 -2.65 16.98 12.07
N LEU A 136 -3.58 16.45 11.27
CA LEU A 136 -4.80 17.15 10.84
C LEU A 136 -5.76 17.44 12.00
N ALA A 137 -5.88 16.53 12.97
CA ALA A 137 -6.70 16.76 14.15
C ALA A 137 -6.15 17.93 14.99
N GLU A 138 -4.83 18.05 15.09
CA GLU A 138 -4.13 19.10 15.83
C GLU A 138 -4.16 20.46 15.10
N THR A 139 -3.93 20.47 13.78
CA THR A 139 -3.84 21.69 12.96
C THR A 139 -5.18 22.21 12.46
N ASN A 140 -6.01 21.32 11.90
CA ASN A 140 -7.24 21.68 11.19
C ASN A 140 -8.52 21.49 12.03
N ARG A 141 -8.37 21.20 13.33
CA ARG A 141 -9.48 20.91 14.25
C ARG A 141 -10.46 19.89 13.66
N ILE A 142 -9.99 18.88 12.93
CA ILE A 142 -10.88 17.81 12.44
C ILE A 142 -11.37 17.02 13.66
N ASN A 143 -12.52 17.43 14.18
CA ASN A 143 -13.12 16.92 15.41
C ASN A 143 -14.65 16.92 15.29
N LYS A 144 -15.32 16.38 16.32
CA LYS A 144 -16.78 16.25 16.36
C LYS A 144 -17.50 17.59 16.18
N ASN A 145 -16.91 18.70 16.64
CA ASN A 145 -17.50 20.03 16.50
C ASN A 145 -17.44 20.51 15.05
N SER A 146 -16.34 20.23 14.33
CA SER A 146 -16.21 20.55 12.90
C SER A 146 -17.19 19.73 12.05
N LEU A 147 -17.41 18.45 12.37
CA LEU A 147 -18.43 17.64 11.72
C LEU A 147 -19.85 18.17 11.97
N ASN A 148 -20.16 18.54 13.21
CA ASN A 148 -21.47 19.09 13.56
C ASN A 148 -21.72 20.43 12.86
N ARG A 149 -20.69 21.28 12.75
CA ARG A 149 -20.78 22.54 12.00
C ARG A 149 -21.08 22.29 10.53
N LEU A 150 -20.32 21.40 9.87
CA LEU A 150 -20.56 21.05 8.47
C LEU A 150 -21.98 20.52 8.22
N ARG A 151 -22.51 19.71 9.14
CA ARG A 151 -23.90 19.22 9.07
C ARG A 151 -24.93 20.35 9.22
N ALA A 152 -24.68 21.30 10.10
CA ALA A 152 -25.54 22.46 10.28
C ALA A 152 -25.53 23.38 9.05
N ASP A 153 -24.34 23.64 8.49
CA ASP A 153 -24.18 24.43 7.26
C ASP A 153 -24.91 23.76 6.08
N LEU A 154 -24.79 22.43 5.94
CA LEU A 154 -25.51 21.68 4.91
C LEU A 154 -27.04 21.73 5.10
N ALA A 155 -27.51 21.62 6.34
CA ALA A 155 -28.93 21.71 6.66
C ALA A 155 -29.50 23.10 6.33
N ALA A 156 -28.74 24.18 6.60
CA ALA A 156 -29.13 25.54 6.24
C ALA A 156 -29.30 25.70 4.73
N LEU A 157 -28.38 25.16 3.93
CA LEU A 157 -28.46 25.18 2.46
C LEU A 157 -29.68 24.42 1.90
N THR A 158 -30.20 23.44 2.63
CA THR A 158 -31.43 22.71 2.23
C THR A 158 -32.73 23.39 2.65
N ILE A 159 -32.69 24.37 3.55
CA ILE A 159 -33.87 25.12 4.02
C ILE A 159 -34.12 26.39 3.17
N GLU A 160 -33.10 26.88 2.46
CA GLU A 160 -33.18 28.04 1.57
C GLU A 160 -33.70 27.70 0.14
N ASN A 161 -34.10 26.44 -0.11
CA ASN A 161 -34.78 25.98 -1.33
C ASN A 161 -36.21 25.50 -1.00
#